data_AF-A0A1B8TU81-F1
#
_entry.id   AF-A0A1B8TU81-F1
#
_cell.length_a   1.000
_cell.length_b   1.000
_cell.length_c   1.000
_cell.angle_alpha   90.00
_cell.angle_beta   90.00
_cell.angle_gamma   90.00
#
_symmetry.space_group_name_H-M   'P 1'
#
loop_
_entity.id
_entity.type
_entity.pdbx_description
1 polymer ?
#
loop_
_entity_poly.entity_id
_entity_poly.type
_entity_poly.pdbx_seq_one_letter_code
_entity_poly.pdbx_strand_id
1 'polypeptide(L)'
;MKLIKKITAILTITSFLLVSCNQKEKEYNLTLNDGTEVFYNSNDESAISIMGWSEFNEINKDLLNLKDKEYNITINSLEGLNGAITNLANTVPSSLKTEEVLEDISDLQEEYTKLINEKNAPLKNVKQNIEELVEKFDDLREELNETVEDYIKK
;
A
#
# COMPACT_ATOMS: atom_id res chain seq x y z
N MET A 1 -27.87 -60.92 33.94
CA MET A 1 -28.19 -59.65 34.62
C MET A 1 -26.98 -58.72 34.56
N LYS A 2 -27.26 -57.43 34.38
CA LYS A 2 -26.37 -56.38 33.87
C LYS A 2 -25.26 -56.04 34.87
N LEU A 3 -24.00 -56.09 34.44
CA LEU A 3 -22.87 -55.41 35.09
C LEU A 3 -22.85 -53.97 34.57
N ILE A 4 -23.16 -52.99 35.42
CA ILE A 4 -23.00 -51.58 35.08
C ILE A 4 -22.24 -50.88 36.21
N LYS A 5 -21.35 -49.98 35.76
CA LYS A 5 -20.73 -48.83 36.45
C LYS A 5 -19.49 -49.23 37.25
N LYS A 6 -18.33 -48.60 37.06
CA LYS A 6 -18.11 -47.15 36.89
C LYS A 6 -16.88 -46.91 36.01
N ILE A 7 -17.04 -46.24 34.88
CA ILE A 7 -15.93 -45.57 34.18
C ILE A 7 -15.91 -44.15 34.73
N THR A 8 -14.89 -43.85 35.52
CA THR A 8 -14.57 -42.49 35.95
C THR A 8 -14.07 -41.75 34.71
N ALA A 9 -14.95 -40.96 34.09
CA ALA A 9 -14.55 -40.05 33.02
C ALA A 9 -13.72 -38.93 33.65
N ILE A 10 -12.40 -38.98 33.45
CA ILE A 10 -11.50 -37.87 33.73
C ILE A 10 -11.81 -36.82 32.68
N LEU A 11 -12.54 -35.77 33.07
CA LEU A 11 -12.61 -34.53 32.29
C LEU A 11 -11.20 -33.92 32.29
N THR A 12 -10.41 -34.24 31.27
CA THR A 12 -9.28 -33.39 30.91
C THR A 12 -9.89 -32.06 30.51
N ILE A 13 -9.79 -31.07 31.41
CA ILE A 13 -9.99 -29.67 31.05
C ILE A 13 -8.85 -29.37 30.11
N THR A 14 -9.10 -29.55 28.81
CA THR A 14 -8.29 -28.94 27.78
C THR A 14 -8.54 -27.45 27.96
N SER A 15 -7.69 -26.81 28.74
CA SER A 15 -7.57 -25.36 28.75
C SER A 15 -7.13 -25.00 27.34
N PHE A 16 -8.12 -24.84 26.46
CA PHE A 16 -7.99 -24.07 25.24
C PHE A 16 -7.65 -22.66 25.74
N LEU A 17 -6.36 -22.40 25.88
CA LEU A 17 -5.85 -21.04 25.83
C LEU A 17 -6.17 -20.59 24.41
N LEU A 18 -7.38 -20.09 24.21
CA LEU A 18 -7.65 -19.09 23.22
C LEU A 18 -6.72 -17.94 23.62
N VAL A 19 -5.50 -17.96 23.09
CA VAL A 19 -4.70 -16.76 22.95
C VAL A 19 -5.56 -15.87 22.09
N SER A 20 -6.33 -15.02 22.75
CA SER A 20 -7.14 -13.99 22.12
C SER A 20 -6.22 -13.23 21.19
N CYS A 21 -6.48 -13.37 19.89
CA CYS A 21 -5.86 -12.58 18.84
C CYS A 21 -5.93 -11.11 19.26
N ASN A 22 -4.79 -10.48 19.51
CA ASN A 22 -4.70 -9.08 19.87
C ASN A 22 -3.95 -8.33 18.76
N GLN A 23 -4.39 -8.51 17.50
CA GLN A 23 -4.07 -7.56 16.43
C GLN A 23 -4.98 -6.33 16.63
N LYS A 24 -4.60 -5.45 17.55
CA LYS A 24 -5.20 -4.10 17.65
C LYS A 24 -4.15 -3.08 17.29
N GLU A 25 -3.74 -3.20 16.06
CA GLU A 25 -2.89 -2.28 15.34
C GLU A 25 -3.80 -1.85 14.19
N LYS A 26 -4.29 -0.61 14.21
CA LYS A 26 -5.39 -0.15 13.33
C LYS A 26 -5.03 1.11 12.58
N GLU A 27 -4.43 2.08 13.27
CA GLU A 27 -4.03 3.35 12.70
C GLU A 27 -2.84 3.88 13.51
N TYR A 28 -1.86 4.45 12.81
CA TYR A 28 -0.61 4.96 13.36
C TYR A 28 -0.41 6.39 12.94
N ASN A 29 0.05 7.21 13.88
CA ASN A 29 0.66 8.50 13.57
C ASN A 29 2.10 8.42 14.08
N LEU A 30 3.03 8.23 13.16
CA LEU A 30 4.45 8.03 13.45
C LEU A 30 5.22 9.31 13.16
N THR A 31 6.26 9.57 13.96
CA THR A 31 7.32 10.51 13.60
C THR A 31 8.58 9.70 13.39
N LEU A 32 9.07 9.66 12.15
CA LEU A 32 10.26 8.91 11.76
C LEU A 32 11.54 9.63 12.22
N ASN A 33 12.68 8.96 12.06
CA ASN A 33 13.97 9.45 12.56
C ASN A 33 14.43 10.80 11.97
N ASP A 34 13.97 11.17 10.77
CA ASP A 34 14.23 12.45 10.12
C ASP A 34 13.14 13.51 10.40
N GLY A 35 12.18 13.20 11.28
CA GLY A 35 11.07 14.07 11.64
C GLY A 35 9.86 13.97 10.71
N THR A 36 9.90 13.10 9.69
CA THR A 36 8.76 12.86 8.80
C THR A 36 7.58 12.30 9.58
N GLU A 37 6.41 12.90 9.44
CA GLU A 37 5.18 12.41 10.05
C GLU A 37 4.42 11.52 9.06
N VAL A 38 4.02 10.32 9.49
CA VAL A 38 3.31 9.34 8.66
C VAL A 38 2.03 8.91 9.35
N PHE A 39 0.92 9.01 8.62
CA PHE A 39 -0.30 8.26 8.92
C PHE A 39 -0.27 6.93 8.18
N TYR A 40 -0.53 5.84 8.88
CA TYR A 40 -0.50 4.48 8.34
C TYR A 40 -1.63 3.62 8.94
N ASN A 41 -2.22 2.73 8.15
CA ASN A 41 -3.25 1.78 8.60
C ASN A 41 -2.89 0.37 8.17
N SER A 42 -2.61 -0.50 9.14
CA SER A 42 -2.19 -1.88 8.89
C SER A 42 -3.27 -2.82 8.36
N ASN A 43 -4.51 -2.34 8.19
CA ASN A 43 -5.60 -3.09 7.57
C ASN A 43 -6.02 -2.49 6.22
N ASP A 44 -5.37 -1.42 5.79
CA ASP A 44 -5.69 -0.70 4.57
C ASP A 44 -4.42 -0.06 3.99
N GLU A 45 -3.75 -0.78 3.10
CA GLU A 45 -2.54 -0.35 2.39
C GLU A 45 -2.74 0.94 1.59
N SER A 46 -3.99 1.29 1.24
CA SER A 46 -4.31 2.55 0.56
C SER A 46 -4.30 3.76 1.48
N ALA A 47 -4.46 3.53 2.78
CA ALA A 47 -4.60 4.56 3.81
C ALA A 47 -3.25 4.96 4.41
N ILE A 48 -2.24 5.15 3.56
CA ILE A 48 -0.97 5.79 3.90
C ILE A 48 -0.99 7.27 3.49
N SER A 49 -0.53 8.14 4.39
CA SER A 49 -0.29 9.55 4.09
C SER A 49 0.99 10.02 4.75
N ILE A 50 1.84 10.69 3.98
CA ILE A 50 3.18 11.08 4.41
C ILE A 50 3.26 12.60 4.42
N MET A 51 3.30 13.21 5.61
CA MET A 51 3.36 14.65 5.74
C MET A 51 4.67 15.19 5.18
N GLY A 52 4.57 16.23 4.35
CA GLY A 52 5.72 16.84 3.69
C GLY A 52 6.07 16.22 2.34
N TRP A 53 5.44 15.11 1.94
CA TRP A 53 5.62 14.52 0.61
C TRP A 53 4.36 14.72 -0.25
N SER A 54 4.17 15.96 -0.73
CA SER A 54 3.00 16.36 -1.51
C SER A 54 2.79 15.52 -2.76
N GLU A 55 3.88 15.22 -3.48
CA GLU A 55 3.90 14.51 -4.74
C GLU A 55 3.30 13.11 -4.58
N PHE A 56 3.74 12.35 -3.56
CA PHE A 56 3.17 11.05 -3.26
C PHE A 56 1.68 11.15 -2.92
N ASN A 57 1.29 12.08 -2.04
CA ASN A 57 -0.12 12.19 -1.62
C ASN A 57 -1.06 12.61 -2.78
N GLU A 58 -0.57 13.45 -3.70
CA GLU A 58 -1.29 13.83 -4.91
C GLU A 58 -1.54 12.62 -5.82
N ILE A 59 -0.49 11.85 -6.11
CA ILE A 59 -0.59 10.64 -6.93
C ILE A 59 -1.47 9.59 -6.25
N ASN A 60 -1.31 9.37 -4.95
CA ASN A 60 -2.10 8.39 -4.20
C ASN A 60 -3.60 8.68 -4.32
N LYS A 61 -3.98 9.95 -4.12
CA LYS A 61 -5.37 10.37 -4.27
C LYS A 61 -5.90 10.13 -5.68
N ASP A 62 -5.14 10.48 -6.71
CA ASP A 62 -5.63 10.39 -8.09
C ASP A 62 -5.69 8.95 -8.60
N LEU A 63 -4.69 8.11 -8.27
CA LEU A 63 -4.63 6.72 -8.70
C LEU A 63 -5.56 5.80 -7.88
N LEU A 64 -5.79 6.06 -6.59
CA LEU A 64 -6.80 5.30 -5.82
C LEU A 64 -8.20 5.38 -6.43
N ASN A 65 -8.53 6.54 -7.00
CA ASN A 65 -9.82 6.78 -7.63
C ASN A 65 -10.02 6.04 -8.97
N LEU A 66 -8.99 5.38 -9.50
CA LEU A 66 -9.02 4.64 -10.77
C LEU A 66 -9.39 3.16 -10.62
N LYS A 67 -9.01 2.54 -9.49
CA LYS A 67 -9.12 1.10 -9.24
C LYS A 67 -10.55 0.56 -9.40
N ASP A 68 -11.56 1.43 -9.26
CA ASP A 68 -12.98 1.08 -9.30
C ASP A 68 -13.76 1.60 -10.53
N LYS A 69 -13.11 2.28 -11.50
CA LYS A 69 -13.82 3.10 -12.50
C LYS A 69 -13.59 2.73 -13.97
N GLU A 70 -13.53 1.46 -14.37
CA GLU A 70 -13.43 1.03 -15.79
C GLU A 70 -12.42 1.83 -16.66
N TYR A 71 -11.42 2.45 -16.04
CA TYR A 71 -10.51 3.44 -16.65
C TYR A 71 -11.21 4.53 -17.48
N ASN A 72 -12.38 5.00 -17.02
CA ASN A 72 -13.13 6.11 -17.64
C ASN A 72 -12.54 7.50 -17.32
N ILE A 73 -11.38 7.56 -16.65
CA ILE A 73 -10.63 8.81 -16.50
C ILE A 73 -10.07 9.21 -17.87
N THR A 74 -10.23 10.50 -18.20
CA THR A 74 -9.59 11.05 -19.39
C THR A 74 -8.09 11.07 -19.18
N ILE A 75 -7.32 10.61 -20.18
CA ILE A 75 -5.86 10.68 -20.19
C ILE A 75 -5.31 12.06 -19.79
N ASN A 76 -6.04 13.13 -20.09
CA ASN A 76 -5.75 14.50 -19.66
C ASN A 76 -5.61 14.68 -18.14
N SER A 77 -6.35 13.92 -17.34
CA SER A 77 -6.20 13.93 -15.88
C SER A 77 -4.87 13.32 -15.45
N LEU A 78 -4.43 12.26 -16.15
CA LEU A 78 -3.16 11.58 -15.87
C LEU A 78 -1.96 12.42 -16.35
N GLU A 79 -2.10 13.16 -17.45
CA GLU A 79 -1.06 14.13 -17.88
C GLU A 79 -0.74 15.18 -16.81
N GLY A 80 -1.72 15.51 -15.95
CA GLY A 80 -1.54 16.41 -14.82
C GLY A 80 -0.53 15.92 -13.78
N LEU A 81 -0.33 14.60 -13.66
CA LEU A 81 0.56 13.99 -12.68
C LEU A 81 2.05 14.09 -13.05
N ASN A 82 2.38 14.61 -14.24
CA ASN A 82 3.77 14.64 -14.71
C ASN A 82 4.73 15.28 -13.71
N GLY A 83 4.35 16.43 -13.14
CA GLY A 83 5.18 17.12 -12.16
C GLY A 83 5.43 16.29 -10.90
N ALA A 84 4.36 15.68 -10.37
CA ALA A 84 4.43 14.86 -9.17
C ALA A 84 5.27 13.59 -9.40
N ILE A 85 4.96 12.82 -10.45
CA ILE A 85 5.62 11.53 -10.73
C ILE A 85 7.12 11.72 -11.01
N THR A 86 7.48 12.70 -11.84
CA THR A 86 8.90 12.95 -12.16
C THR A 86 9.73 13.44 -10.96
N ASN A 87 9.08 13.99 -9.93
CA ASN A 87 9.77 14.55 -8.77
C ASN A 87 9.76 13.65 -7.52
N LEU A 88 9.10 12.49 -7.56
CA LEU A 88 9.01 11.54 -6.43
C LEU A 88 10.37 11.20 -5.82
N ALA A 89 11.33 10.73 -6.63
CA ALA A 89 12.66 10.32 -6.16
C ALA A 89 13.49 11.47 -5.53
N ASN A 90 13.21 12.71 -5.93
CA ASN A 90 13.89 13.90 -5.40
C ASN A 90 13.29 14.37 -4.07
N THR A 91 12.04 14.01 -3.80
CA THR A 91 11.25 14.50 -2.68
C THR A 91 10.92 13.44 -1.64
N VAL A 92 11.24 12.17 -1.92
CA VAL A 92 11.12 11.08 -0.94
C VAL A 92 11.85 11.43 0.36
N PRO A 93 11.17 11.35 1.52
CA PRO A 93 11.79 11.56 2.81
C PRO A 93 12.95 10.59 3.04
N SER A 94 14.01 11.06 3.71
CA SER A 94 15.22 10.25 3.89
C SER A 94 14.98 8.99 4.72
N SER A 95 14.03 9.03 5.66
CA SER A 95 13.59 7.90 6.48
C SER A 95 12.87 6.80 5.71
N LEU A 96 12.36 7.12 4.51
CA LEU A 96 11.62 6.21 3.62
C LEU A 96 12.41 5.88 2.35
N LYS A 97 13.64 6.40 2.21
CA LYS A 97 14.45 6.26 0.99
C LYS A 97 15.26 4.97 1.01
N THR A 98 14.61 3.83 0.85
CA THR A 98 15.23 2.50 0.68
C THR A 98 15.62 2.26 -0.79
N GLU A 99 16.35 1.18 -1.07
CA GLU A 99 16.64 0.76 -2.45
C GLU A 99 15.35 0.32 -3.17
N GLU A 100 14.50 -0.45 -2.48
CA GLU A 100 13.21 -0.94 -3.00
C GLU A 100 12.23 0.21 -3.28
N VAL A 101 12.08 1.20 -2.37
CA VAL A 101 11.26 2.40 -2.63
C VAL A 101 11.75 3.17 -3.86
N LEU A 102 13.07 3.23 -4.09
CA LEU A 102 13.62 3.92 -5.26
C LEU A 102 13.45 3.13 -6.55
N GLU A 103 13.49 1.80 -6.48
CA GLU A 103 13.17 0.90 -7.58
C GLU A 103 11.70 1.07 -7.99
N ASP A 104 10.76 1.02 -7.05
CA ASP A 104 9.33 1.18 -7.33
C ASP A 104 8.98 2.58 -7.85
N ILE A 105 9.64 3.62 -7.36
CA ILE A 105 9.52 4.97 -7.96
C ILE A 105 10.00 4.96 -9.42
N SER A 106 11.09 4.25 -9.72
CA SER A 106 11.62 4.16 -11.08
C SER A 106 10.67 3.41 -12.01
N ASP A 107 10.13 2.27 -11.56
CA ASP A 107 9.14 1.47 -12.29
C ASP A 107 7.87 2.28 -12.59
N LEU A 108 7.36 3.01 -11.59
CA LEU A 108 6.21 3.90 -11.76
C LEU A 108 6.50 4.99 -12.82
N GLN A 109 7.70 5.58 -12.78
CA GLN A 109 8.11 6.60 -13.75
C GLN A 109 8.24 6.03 -15.17
N GLU A 110 8.68 4.79 -15.32
CA GLU A 110 8.74 4.09 -16.61
C GLU A 110 7.35 3.88 -17.20
N GLU A 111 6.43 3.29 -16.42
CA GLU A 111 5.06 3.02 -16.90
C GLU A 111 4.27 4.31 -17.15
N TYR A 112 4.49 5.36 -16.34
CA TYR A 112 3.93 6.67 -16.63
C TYR A 112 4.45 7.24 -17.96
N THR A 113 5.75 7.14 -18.20
CA THR A 113 6.37 7.61 -19.45
C THR A 113 5.79 6.88 -20.66
N LYS A 114 5.63 5.56 -20.56
CA LYS A 114 4.98 4.74 -21.59
C LYS A 114 3.54 5.16 -21.84
N LEU A 115 2.73 5.34 -20.80
CA LEU A 115 1.35 5.82 -20.90
C LEU A 115 1.27 7.16 -21.66
N ILE A 116 2.14 8.13 -21.33
CA ILE A 116 2.14 9.45 -21.97
C ILE A 116 2.58 9.37 -23.43
N ASN A 117 3.58 8.54 -23.75
CA ASN A 117 4.04 8.33 -25.12
C ASN A 117 2.98 7.63 -25.99
N GLU A 118 2.19 6.74 -25.38
CA GLU A 118 1.18 5.92 -26.05
C GLU A 118 -0.25 6.42 -25.85
N LYS A 119 -0.44 7.66 -25.36
CA LYS A 119 -1.76 8.23 -25.07
C LYS A 119 -2.76 8.24 -26.25
N ASN A 120 -2.26 8.16 -27.48
CA ASN A 120 -3.05 8.12 -28.72
C ASN A 120 -3.12 6.71 -29.35
N ALA A 121 -2.64 5.68 -28.65
CA ALA A 121 -2.71 4.28 -29.08
C ALA A 121 -4.18 3.78 -29.06
N PRO A 122 -4.47 2.59 -29.61
CA PRO A 122 -5.78 1.98 -29.48
C PRO A 122 -6.25 1.94 -28.02
N LEU A 123 -7.53 2.20 -27.76
CA LEU A 123 -8.09 2.32 -26.41
C LEU A 123 -7.71 1.15 -25.49
N LYS A 124 -7.66 -0.07 -26.01
CA LYS A 124 -7.24 -1.25 -25.25
C LYS A 124 -5.83 -1.10 -24.66
N ASN A 125 -4.89 -0.59 -25.46
CA ASN A 125 -3.50 -0.40 -25.05
C ASN A 125 -3.40 0.72 -24.01
N VAL A 126 -4.14 1.82 -24.21
CA VAL A 126 -4.18 2.92 -23.22
C VAL A 126 -4.74 2.40 -21.89
N LYS A 127 -5.80 1.59 -21.89
CA LYS A 127 -6.33 0.98 -20.66
C LYS A 127 -5.31 0.08 -19.97
N GLN A 128 -4.61 -0.76 -20.74
CA GLN A 128 -3.54 -1.61 -20.21
C GLN A 128 -2.41 -0.78 -19.60
N ASN A 129 -1.96 0.29 -20.24
CA ASN A 129 -0.92 1.16 -19.69
C ASN A 129 -1.38 1.88 -18.41
N ILE A 130 -2.68 2.17 -18.25
CA ILE A 130 -3.23 2.71 -17.00
C ILE A 130 -3.28 1.62 -15.92
N GLU A 131 -3.65 0.38 -16.27
CA GLU A 131 -3.59 -0.78 -15.36
C GLU A 131 -2.17 -0.97 -14.82
N GLU A 132 -1.17 -0.99 -15.70
CA GLU A 132 0.25 -1.15 -15.35
C GLU A 132 0.75 0.02 -14.49
N LEU A 133 0.38 1.26 -14.80
CA LEU A 133 0.71 2.43 -13.97
C LEU A 133 0.13 2.30 -12.54
N VAL A 134 -1.13 1.85 -12.41
CA VAL A 134 -1.79 1.68 -11.11
C VAL A 134 -1.13 0.53 -10.34
N GLU A 135 -0.80 -0.58 -11.01
CA GLU A 135 -0.07 -1.71 -10.40
C GLU A 135 1.28 -1.25 -9.83
N LYS A 136 2.07 -0.49 -10.60
CA LYS A 136 3.35 0.06 -10.10
C LYS A 136 3.21 1.07 -8.96
N PHE A 137 2.07 1.76 -8.88
CA PHE A 137 1.80 2.60 -7.73
C PHE A 137 1.36 1.80 -6.50
N ASP A 138 0.65 0.68 -6.71
CA ASP A 138 0.28 -0.25 -5.66
C ASP A 138 1.55 -0.89 -5.06
N ASP A 139 2.51 -1.31 -5.90
CA ASP A 139 3.84 -1.82 -5.49
C ASP A 139 4.56 -0.78 -4.60
N LEU A 140 4.69 0.47 -5.07
CA LEU A 140 5.30 1.55 -4.28
C LEU A 140 4.63 1.76 -2.92
N ARG A 141 3.30 1.61 -2.84
CA ARG A 141 2.60 1.72 -1.55
C ARG A 141 2.90 0.53 -0.65
N GLU A 142 2.92 -0.68 -1.18
CA GLU A 142 3.28 -1.88 -0.42
C GLU A 142 4.65 -1.69 0.23
N GLU A 143 5.66 -1.33 -0.55
CA GLU A 143 7.02 -1.10 -0.06
C GLU A 143 7.11 0.05 0.96
N LEU A 144 6.38 1.15 0.76
CA LEU A 144 6.29 2.22 1.76
C LEU A 144 5.62 1.75 3.06
N ASN A 145 4.56 0.95 2.98
CA ASN A 145 3.90 0.38 4.15
C ASN A 145 4.85 -0.57 4.90
N GLU A 146 5.56 -1.45 4.18
CA GLU A 146 6.55 -2.35 4.77
C GLU A 146 7.69 -1.57 5.46
N THR A 147 8.24 -0.56 4.79
CA THR A 147 9.25 0.34 5.36
C THR A 147 8.74 1.01 6.63
N VAL A 148 7.48 1.45 6.67
CA VAL A 148 6.86 2.09 7.84
C VAL A 148 6.63 1.09 8.98
N GLU A 149 6.12 -0.11 8.68
CA GLU A 149 5.94 -1.19 9.65
C GLU A 149 7.24 -1.56 10.36
N ASP A 150 8.35 -1.43 9.65
CA ASP A 150 9.69 -1.66 10.14
C ASP A 150 10.09 -0.70 11.28
N TYR A 151 9.44 0.46 11.41
CA TYR A 151 9.59 1.37 12.55
C TYR A 151 8.66 1.02 13.73
N ILE A 152 7.59 0.27 13.50
CA ILE A 152 6.65 -0.17 14.53
C ILE A 152 7.16 -1.45 15.22
N LYS A 153 7.75 -2.36 14.44
CA LYS A 153 8.25 -3.67 14.92
C LYS A 153 9.57 -3.58 15.71
N LYS A 154 10.26 -2.44 15.69
CA LYS A 154 11.55 -2.19 16.38
C LYS A 154 11.35 -1.74 17.83
#